data_AF-A0A970GZI9-F1
#
_entry.id   AF-A0A970GZI9-F1
#
_cell.length_a   1.000
_cell.length_b   1.000
_cell.length_c   1.000
_cell.angle_alpha   90.00
_cell.angle_beta   90.00
_cell.angle_gamma   90.00
#
_symmetry.space_group_name_H-M   'P 1'
#
loop_
_entity.id
_entity.type
_entity.pdbx_description
1 polymer ?
#
loop_
_entity_poly.entity_id
_entity_poly.type
_entity_poly.pdbx_seq_one_letter_code
_entity_poly.pdbx_strand_id
1 'polypeptide(L)'
;MPNIRSTSIRQSASDRVFDVINYGLLCIVLIIFVYPLLFVLSASISVPNAIWNGEVWLLPKGVSFAGYNMIFGNENIWIGYKNTLIYVIVGTIINLFVTITAAYPLSRKDFYVRNFLMRVYTFTMFFSGGMIPTYLLVKQLGMLDSIWAMVIPNAASVWNVIITRTYFQNNIPDELREASAIDGCGNIKFLIRMV
;
A
#
# COMPACT_ATOMS: atom_id res chain seq x y z
N MET A 1 17.01 -24.52 34.12
CA MET A 1 16.95 -23.66 32.92
C MET A 1 18.33 -23.04 32.72
N PRO A 2 19.09 -23.38 31.67
CA PRO A 2 20.44 -22.86 31.49
C PRO A 2 20.38 -21.42 30.95
N ASN A 3 21.13 -20.54 31.60
CA ASN A 3 21.34 -19.13 31.26
C ASN A 3 21.90 -18.99 29.83
N ILE A 4 21.13 -18.38 28.93
CA ILE A 4 21.62 -17.92 27.63
C ILE A 4 22.48 -16.69 27.89
N ARG A 5 23.78 -16.89 28.12
CA ARG A 5 24.75 -15.80 28.14
C ARG A 5 24.81 -15.21 26.72
N SER A 6 24.53 -13.93 26.58
CA SER A 6 24.82 -13.15 25.37
C SER A 6 26.32 -13.28 25.08
N THR A 7 26.67 -14.11 24.12
CA THR A 7 28.02 -14.16 23.55
C THR A 7 28.16 -12.93 22.66
N SER A 8 28.75 -11.85 23.19
CA SER A 8 29.16 -10.72 22.37
C SER A 8 30.20 -11.22 21.37
N ILE A 9 29.80 -11.37 20.11
CA ILE A 9 30.70 -11.70 19.01
C ILE A 9 31.77 -10.59 18.97
N ARG A 10 33.04 -10.94 19.19
CA ARG A 10 34.15 -9.99 19.06
C ARG A 10 34.20 -9.57 17.59
N GLN A 11 33.70 -8.37 17.29
CA GLN A 11 33.81 -7.78 15.96
C GLN A 11 35.28 -7.70 15.55
N SER A 12 35.60 -8.26 14.39
CA SER A 12 36.90 -8.09 13.78
C SER A 12 37.12 -6.60 13.47
N ALA A 13 38.38 -6.16 13.39
CA ALA A 13 38.69 -4.79 12.95
C ALA A 13 38.10 -4.50 11.55
N SER A 14 38.01 -5.52 10.70
CA SER A 14 37.33 -5.46 9.41
C SER A 14 35.83 -5.21 9.55
N ASP A 15 35.16 -5.89 10.49
CA ASP A 15 33.71 -5.75 10.71
C ASP A 15 33.38 -4.34 11.19
N ARG A 16 34.22 -3.78 12.07
CA ARG A 16 34.05 -2.41 12.57
C ARG A 16 34.21 -1.36 11.46
N VAL A 17 35.20 -1.53 10.58
CA VAL A 17 35.40 -0.61 9.45
C VAL A 17 34.24 -0.72 8.46
N PHE A 18 33.79 -1.94 8.16
CA PHE A 18 32.63 -2.18 7.31
C PHE A 18 31.36 -1.54 7.88
N ASP A 19 31.09 -1.73 9.18
CA ASP A 19 29.95 -1.14 9.86
C ASP A 19 29.98 0.39 9.78
N VAL A 20 31.12 1.03 10.04
CA VAL A 20 31.25 2.49 9.96
C VAL A 20 30.95 3.01 8.55
N ILE A 21 31.47 2.34 7.51
CA ILE A 21 31.18 2.72 6.12
C ILE A 21 29.69 2.52 5.81
N ASN A 22 29.11 1.39 6.22
CA ASN A 22 27.71 1.07 5.98
C ASN A 22 26.77 2.06 6.67
N TYR A 23 27.00 2.35 7.96
CA TYR A 23 26.25 3.37 8.68
C TYR A 23 26.45 4.77 8.08
N GLY A 24 27.66 5.09 7.62
CA GLY A 24 27.93 6.32 6.89
C GLY A 24 27.08 6.46 5.62
N LEU A 25 27.03 5.41 4.80
CA LEU A 25 26.18 5.37 3.59
C LEU A 25 24.70 5.48 3.94
N LEU A 26 24.22 4.74 4.95
CA LEU A 26 22.82 4.82 5.40
C LEU A 26 22.45 6.21 5.90
N CYS A 27 23.35 6.90 6.62
CA CYS A 27 23.15 8.29 7.05
C CYS A 27 23.04 9.25 5.86
N ILE A 28 23.88 9.09 4.83
CA ILE A 28 23.81 9.90 3.62
C ILE A 28 22.47 9.69 2.90
N VAL A 29 22.05 8.43 2.73
CA VAL A 29 20.76 8.11 2.12
C VAL A 29 19.61 8.73 2.92
N LEU A 30 19.65 8.63 4.25
CA LEU A 30 18.66 9.23 5.14
C LEU A 30 18.59 10.76 4.95
N ILE A 31 19.73 11.45 4.88
CA ILE A 31 19.77 12.90 4.65
C ILE A 31 19.14 13.25 3.29
N ILE A 32 19.44 12.48 2.22
CA ILE A 32 18.87 12.71 0.88
C ILE A 32 17.34 12.65 0.89
N PHE A 33 16.75 11.73 1.65
CA PHE A 33 15.28 11.62 1.75
C PHE A 33 14.65 12.61 2.72
N VAL A 34 15.28 12.86 3.87
CA VAL A 34 14.72 13.72 4.92
C VAL A 34 14.84 15.20 4.58
N TYR A 35 15.92 15.61 3.92
CA TYR A 35 16.15 17.01 3.55
C TYR A 35 15.01 17.65 2.75
N PRO A 36 14.51 17.08 1.62
CA PRO A 36 13.42 17.69 0.87
C PRO A 36 12.11 17.76 1.67
N LEU A 37 11.85 16.81 2.57
CA LEU A 37 10.67 16.85 3.45
C LEU A 37 10.77 18.00 4.45
N LEU A 38 11.92 18.16 5.09
CA LEU A 38 12.17 19.29 5.99
C LEU A 38 12.12 20.63 5.25
N PHE A 39 12.64 20.70 4.02
CA PHE A 39 12.55 21.88 3.19
C PHE A 39 11.09 22.26 2.90
N VAL A 40 10.24 21.31 2.51
CA VAL A 40 8.81 21.56 2.25
C VAL A 40 8.10 22.08 3.50
N LEU A 41 8.39 21.50 4.67
CA LEU A 41 7.83 21.96 5.95
C LEU A 41 8.31 23.37 6.32
N SER A 42 9.59 23.65 6.16
CA SER A 42 10.16 24.98 6.44
C SER A 42 9.63 26.02 5.45
N ALA A 43 9.50 25.67 4.18
CA ALA A 43 8.93 26.55 3.16
C ALA A 43 7.44 26.83 3.41
N SER A 44 6.66 25.84 3.87
CA SER A 44 5.21 26.02 4.08
C SER A 44 4.86 27.02 5.18
N ILE A 45 5.75 27.24 6.14
CA ILE A 45 5.59 28.20 7.25
C ILE A 45 6.44 29.46 7.08
N SER A 46 7.15 29.62 5.96
CA SER A 46 8.00 30.79 5.68
C SER A 46 7.21 31.91 5.00
N VAL A 47 7.68 33.16 5.12
CA VAL A 47 7.09 34.27 4.35
C VAL A 47 7.37 34.06 2.84
N PRO A 48 6.39 34.33 1.94
CA PRO A 48 6.57 34.09 0.51
C PRO A 48 7.82 34.74 -0.07
N ASN A 49 8.10 35.99 0.29
CA ASN A 49 9.27 36.72 -0.19
C ASN A 49 10.60 36.02 0.12
N ALA A 50 10.73 35.40 1.30
CA ALA A 50 11.94 34.66 1.67
C ALA A 50 12.11 33.36 0.87
N ILE A 51 10.99 32.76 0.42
CA ILE A 51 11.00 31.59 -0.48
C ILE A 51 11.44 32.02 -1.89
N TRP A 52 10.86 33.11 -2.42
CA TRP A 52 11.21 33.65 -3.75
C TRP A 52 12.67 34.07 -3.85
N ASN A 53 13.25 34.60 -2.77
CA ASN A 53 14.65 35.01 -2.71
C ASN A 53 15.63 33.85 -2.45
N GLY A 54 15.15 32.62 -2.24
CA GLY A 54 16.02 31.46 -1.96
C GLY A 54 16.67 31.49 -0.56
N GLU A 55 16.06 32.18 0.40
CA GLU A 55 16.59 32.35 1.76
C GLU A 55 16.25 31.17 2.69
N VAL A 56 15.27 30.34 2.31
CA VAL A 56 14.84 29.14 3.06
C VAL A 56 15.69 27.95 2.65
N TRP A 57 16.45 27.40 3.60
CA TRP A 57 17.32 26.23 3.39
C TRP A 57 16.87 25.07 4.28
N LEU A 58 17.20 25.12 5.57
CA LEU A 58 16.77 24.11 6.53
C LEU A 58 15.66 24.61 7.46
N LEU A 59 15.79 25.86 7.94
CA LEU A 59 14.88 26.47 8.90
C LEU A 59 13.98 27.50 8.22
N PRO A 60 12.75 27.66 8.73
CA PRO A 60 11.81 28.64 8.18
C PRO A 60 12.33 30.07 8.35
N LYS A 61 12.04 30.91 7.36
CA LYS A 61 12.42 32.33 7.36
C LYS A 61 11.16 33.17 7.43
N GLY A 62 10.98 33.81 8.59
CA GLY A 62 9.77 34.57 8.93
C GLY A 62 8.55 33.66 9.04
N VAL A 63 7.94 33.59 10.21
CA VAL A 63 6.77 32.71 10.39
C VAL A 63 5.55 33.34 9.71
N SER A 64 4.96 32.63 8.74
CA SER A 64 3.74 33.04 8.07
C SER A 64 2.82 31.84 7.81
N PHE A 65 1.54 32.03 8.13
CA PHE A 65 0.48 31.06 7.83
C PHE A 65 -0.42 31.50 6.67
N ALA A 66 0.00 32.50 5.90
CA ALA A 66 -0.79 33.03 4.78
C ALA A 66 -1.13 31.96 3.73
N GLY A 67 -0.17 31.07 3.42
CA GLY A 67 -0.41 29.94 2.51
C GLY A 67 -1.47 28.97 3.02
N TYR A 68 -1.43 28.65 4.33
CA TYR A 68 -2.46 27.82 4.96
C TYR A 68 -3.84 28.48 4.93
N ASN A 69 -3.93 29.77 5.24
CA ASN A 69 -5.21 30.50 5.17
C ASN A 69 -5.79 30.49 3.75
N MET A 70 -4.94 30.65 2.72
CA MET A 70 -5.36 30.58 1.31
C MET A 70 -5.87 29.19 0.93
N ILE A 71 -5.21 28.13 1.41
CA ILE A 71 -5.62 26.74 1.18
C ILE A 71 -6.93 26.43 1.90
N PHE A 72 -7.04 26.76 3.19
CA PHE A 72 -8.24 26.50 3.98
C PHE A 72 -9.45 27.31 3.52
N GLY A 73 -9.23 28.49 2.93
CA GLY A 73 -10.28 29.30 2.31
C GLY A 73 -10.76 28.79 0.94
N ASN A 74 -10.09 27.80 0.34
CA ASN A 74 -10.45 27.28 -0.98
C ASN A 74 -11.36 26.04 -0.86
N GLU A 75 -12.64 26.22 -1.19
CA GLU A 75 -13.64 25.15 -1.13
C GLU A 75 -13.31 23.94 -2.02
N ASN A 76 -12.66 24.17 -3.17
CA ASN A 76 -12.27 23.08 -4.08
C ASN A 76 -11.28 22.11 -3.43
N ILE A 77 -10.43 22.59 -2.52
CA ILE A 77 -9.48 21.74 -1.79
C ILE A 77 -10.25 20.79 -0.87
N TRP A 78 -11.27 21.30 -0.16
CA TRP A 78 -12.12 20.48 0.71
C TRP A 78 -12.92 19.43 -0.08
N ILE A 79 -13.47 19.81 -1.23
CA ILE A 79 -14.16 18.88 -2.13
C ILE A 79 -13.19 17.79 -2.63
N GLY A 80 -11.97 18.18 -3.04
CA GLY A 80 -10.92 17.25 -3.46
C GLY A 80 -10.49 16.28 -2.36
N TYR A 81 -10.33 16.77 -1.13
CA TYR A 81 -10.01 15.94 0.05
C TYR A 81 -11.14 14.96 0.38
N LYS A 82 -12.39 15.44 0.37
CA LYS A 82 -13.57 14.59 0.57
C LYS A 82 -13.63 13.48 -0.47
N ASN A 83 -13.45 13.81 -1.74
CA ASN A 83 -13.46 12.83 -2.84
C ASN A 83 -12.33 11.81 -2.66
N THR A 84 -11.11 12.26 -2.36
CA THR A 84 -9.97 11.36 -2.09
C THR A 84 -10.29 10.39 -0.96
N LEU A 85 -10.86 10.87 0.14
CA LEU A 85 -11.20 10.03 1.28
C LEU A 85 -12.28 8.99 0.92
N ILE A 86 -13.32 9.41 0.19
CA ILE A 86 -14.36 8.49 -0.28
C ILE A 86 -13.77 7.44 -1.23
N TYR A 87 -12.90 7.85 -2.17
CA TYR A 87 -12.29 6.95 -3.14
C TYR A 87 -11.41 5.91 -2.47
N VAL A 88 -10.61 6.32 -1.48
CA VAL A 88 -9.76 5.38 -0.71
C VAL A 88 -10.63 4.44 0.12
N ILE A 89 -11.61 4.93 0.87
CA ILE A 89 -12.44 4.08 1.73
C ILE A 89 -13.25 3.07 0.89
N VAL A 90 -14.03 3.57 -0.07
CA VAL A 90 -14.91 2.72 -0.88
C VAL A 90 -14.07 1.81 -1.78
N GLY A 91 -13.01 2.35 -2.39
CA GLY A 91 -12.09 1.60 -3.24
C GLY A 91 -11.39 0.48 -2.48
N THR A 92 -10.86 0.75 -1.28
CA THR A 92 -10.21 -0.27 -0.46
C THR A 92 -11.19 -1.33 0.02
N ILE A 93 -12.41 -0.97 0.44
CA ILE A 93 -13.42 -1.96 0.85
C ILE A 93 -13.75 -2.91 -0.31
N ILE A 94 -14.02 -2.36 -1.50
CA ILE A 94 -14.33 -3.16 -2.69
C ILE A 94 -13.12 -4.00 -3.09
N ASN A 95 -11.91 -3.44 -3.06
CA ASN A 95 -10.69 -4.15 -3.40
C ASN A 95 -10.44 -5.32 -2.46
N LEU A 96 -10.58 -5.13 -1.15
CA LEU A 96 -10.44 -6.19 -0.16
C LEU A 96 -11.52 -7.27 -0.37
N PHE A 97 -12.77 -6.87 -0.57
CA PHE A 97 -13.87 -7.81 -0.81
C PHE A 97 -13.60 -8.69 -2.04
N VAL A 98 -13.26 -8.09 -3.19
CA VAL A 98 -12.93 -8.83 -4.42
C VAL A 98 -11.69 -9.70 -4.21
N THR A 99 -10.64 -9.14 -3.59
CA THR A 99 -9.37 -9.83 -3.38
C THR A 99 -9.54 -11.06 -2.51
N ILE A 100 -10.21 -10.95 -1.36
CA ILE A 100 -10.41 -12.06 -0.42
C ILE A 100 -11.30 -13.13 -1.05
N THR A 101 -12.40 -12.72 -1.70
CA THR A 101 -13.35 -13.64 -2.32
C THR A 101 -12.72 -14.43 -3.47
N ALA A 102 -11.79 -13.83 -4.21
CA ALA A 102 -11.04 -14.53 -5.25
C ALA A 102 -9.87 -15.36 -4.70
N ALA A 103 -9.10 -14.82 -3.76
CA ALA A 103 -7.88 -15.43 -3.25
C ALA A 103 -8.15 -16.68 -2.41
N TYR A 104 -9.22 -16.68 -1.61
CA TYR A 104 -9.50 -17.77 -0.67
C TYR A 104 -9.83 -19.12 -1.35
N PRO A 105 -10.73 -19.20 -2.35
CA PRO A 105 -10.93 -20.44 -3.08
C PRO A 105 -9.68 -20.88 -3.86
N LEU A 106 -8.87 -19.94 -4.34
CA LEU A 106 -7.66 -20.25 -5.12
C LEU A 106 -6.50 -20.78 -4.25
N SER A 107 -6.49 -20.49 -2.95
CA SER A 107 -5.45 -21.01 -2.03
C SER A 107 -5.67 -22.49 -1.71
N ARG A 108 -6.93 -22.94 -1.80
CA ARG A 108 -7.36 -24.31 -1.52
C ARG A 108 -6.80 -25.34 -2.50
N LYS A 109 -6.41 -26.51 -1.99
CA LYS A 109 -5.88 -27.63 -2.79
C LYS A 109 -6.96 -28.44 -3.48
N ASP A 110 -8.13 -28.51 -2.87
CA ASP A 110 -9.36 -29.16 -3.34
C ASP A 110 -10.07 -28.38 -4.45
N PHE A 111 -9.71 -27.12 -4.68
CA PHE A 111 -10.32 -26.34 -5.75
C PHE A 111 -9.72 -26.71 -7.12
N TYR A 112 -10.42 -27.59 -7.85
CA TYR A 112 -9.95 -28.18 -9.11
C TYR A 112 -9.48 -27.16 -10.15
N VAL A 113 -10.22 -26.06 -10.34
CA VAL A 113 -9.96 -25.05 -11.39
C VAL A 113 -8.87 -24.05 -11.00
N ARG A 114 -8.29 -24.14 -9.79
CA ARG A 114 -7.35 -23.14 -9.26
C ARG A 114 -6.17 -22.85 -10.19
N ASN A 115 -5.58 -23.89 -10.78
CA ASN A 115 -4.40 -23.74 -11.62
C ASN A 115 -4.72 -23.04 -12.93
N PHE A 116 -5.91 -23.28 -13.48
CA PHE A 116 -6.36 -22.61 -14.69
C PHE A 116 -6.63 -21.13 -14.43
N LEU A 117 -7.41 -20.82 -13.39
CA LEU A 117 -7.71 -19.42 -13.02
C LEU A 117 -6.46 -18.63 -12.68
N MET A 118 -5.51 -19.23 -11.97
CA MET A 118 -4.23 -18.59 -11.67
C MET A 118 -3.43 -18.25 -12.94
N ARG A 119 -3.47 -19.10 -13.97
CA ARG A 119 -2.82 -18.79 -15.26
C ARG A 119 -3.52 -17.62 -15.97
N VAL A 120 -4.85 -17.61 -16.00
CA VAL A 120 -5.63 -16.51 -16.60
C VAL A 120 -5.38 -15.19 -15.87
N TYR A 121 -5.38 -15.23 -14.54
CA TYR A 121 -5.10 -14.07 -13.68
C TYR A 121 -3.70 -13.52 -13.97
N THR A 122 -2.67 -14.37 -13.87
CA THR A 122 -1.29 -13.98 -14.19
C THR A 122 -1.16 -13.45 -15.62
N PHE A 123 -1.88 -14.01 -16.60
CA PHE A 123 -1.87 -13.50 -17.97
C PHE A 123 -2.36 -12.05 -18.04
N THR A 124 -3.48 -11.71 -17.37
CA THR A 124 -4.01 -10.33 -17.34
C THR A 124 -3.09 -9.32 -16.65
N MET A 125 -2.13 -9.78 -15.83
CA MET A 125 -1.12 -8.91 -15.24
C MET A 125 -0.10 -8.41 -16.27
N PHE A 126 0.24 -9.24 -17.26
CA PHE A 126 1.20 -8.90 -18.31
C PHE A 126 0.54 -8.37 -19.58
N PHE A 127 -0.71 -8.76 -19.84
CA PHE A 127 -1.46 -8.36 -21.02
C PHE A 127 -2.66 -7.49 -20.63
N SER A 128 -2.66 -6.25 -21.12
CA SER A 128 -3.70 -5.25 -20.88
C SER A 128 -4.02 -4.50 -22.17
N GLY A 129 -5.29 -4.11 -22.33
CA GLY A 129 -5.72 -3.26 -23.45
C GLY A 129 -5.15 -1.83 -23.39
N GLY A 130 -4.57 -1.42 -22.26
CA GLY A 130 -4.04 -0.08 -22.06
C GLY A 130 -5.11 0.97 -21.79
N MET A 131 -4.69 2.23 -21.75
CA MET A 131 -5.53 3.34 -21.27
C MET A 131 -6.72 3.64 -22.19
N ILE A 132 -6.53 3.61 -23.52
CA ILE A 132 -7.59 4.00 -24.47
C ILE A 132 -8.77 3.00 -24.43
N PRO A 133 -8.56 1.67 -24.59
CA PRO A 133 -9.66 0.71 -24.50
C PRO A 133 -10.34 0.70 -23.13
N THR A 134 -9.57 0.88 -22.04
CA THR A 134 -10.12 0.99 -20.68
C THR A 134 -11.03 2.21 -20.55
N TYR A 135 -10.60 3.37 -21.07
CA TYR A 135 -11.44 4.58 -21.09
C TYR A 135 -12.72 4.39 -21.89
N LEU A 136 -12.63 3.79 -23.08
CA LEU A 136 -13.81 3.50 -23.92
C LEU A 136 -14.79 2.56 -23.21
N LEU A 137 -14.30 1.55 -22.50
CA LEU A 137 -15.13 0.64 -21.70
C LEU A 137 -15.86 1.39 -20.58
N VAL A 138 -15.14 2.21 -19.80
CA VAL A 138 -15.75 3.02 -18.73
C VAL A 138 -16.82 3.97 -19.28
N LYS A 139 -16.56 4.55 -20.46
CA LYS A 139 -17.53 5.37 -21.19
C LYS A 139 -18.77 4.61 -21.62
N GLN A 140 -18.60 3.42 -22.21
CA GLN A 140 -19.71 2.57 -22.64
C GLN A 140 -20.56 2.06 -21.48
N LEU A 141 -19.94 1.84 -20.32
CA LEU A 141 -20.61 1.47 -19.08
C LEU A 141 -21.34 2.65 -18.41
N GLY A 142 -21.27 3.86 -18.97
CA GLY A 142 -21.96 5.05 -18.45
C GLY A 142 -21.40 5.56 -17.12
N MET A 143 -20.15 5.22 -16.78
CA MET A 143 -19.54 5.55 -15.49
C MET A 143 -18.76 6.87 -15.50
N LEU A 144 -18.68 7.58 -16.64
CA LEU A 144 -17.95 8.85 -16.73
C LEU A 144 -18.49 9.87 -15.72
N ASP A 145 -17.59 10.73 -15.24
CA ASP A 145 -17.86 11.78 -14.26
C ASP A 145 -18.49 11.27 -12.94
N SER A 146 -18.27 10.00 -12.61
CA SER A 146 -18.73 9.38 -11.37
C SER A 146 -17.58 8.75 -10.59
N ILE A 147 -17.81 8.52 -9.29
CA ILE A 147 -16.88 7.77 -8.42
C ILE A 147 -16.52 6.39 -8.99
N TRP A 148 -17.45 5.75 -9.70
CA TRP A 148 -17.29 4.39 -10.20
C TRP A 148 -16.23 4.29 -11.29
N ALA A 149 -16.00 5.37 -12.06
CA ALA A 149 -14.91 5.43 -13.02
C ALA A 149 -13.53 5.32 -12.36
N MET A 150 -13.39 5.74 -11.09
CA MET A 150 -12.15 5.61 -10.35
C MET A 150 -12.03 4.27 -9.61
N VAL A 151 -13.14 3.83 -9.00
CA VAL A 151 -13.14 2.69 -8.08
C VAL A 151 -13.19 1.34 -8.79
N ILE A 152 -14.10 1.17 -9.76
CA ILE A 152 -14.38 -0.14 -10.36
C ILE A 152 -13.22 -0.66 -11.22
N PRO A 153 -12.59 0.13 -12.11
CA PRO A 153 -11.50 -0.38 -12.93
C PRO A 153 -10.30 -0.88 -12.13
N ASN A 154 -10.06 -0.30 -10.95
CA ASN A 154 -8.95 -0.63 -10.07
C ASN A 154 -9.37 -1.58 -8.91
N ALA A 155 -10.62 -2.05 -8.90
CA ALA A 155 -11.15 -2.89 -7.82
C ALA A 155 -10.45 -4.25 -7.73
N ALA A 156 -10.00 -4.82 -8.85
CA ALA A 156 -9.36 -6.12 -8.89
C ALA A 156 -7.87 -5.98 -9.23
N SER A 157 -7.01 -6.04 -8.22
CA SER A 157 -5.56 -6.18 -8.43
C SER A 157 -5.19 -7.65 -8.39
N VAL A 158 -4.84 -8.20 -9.56
CA VAL A 158 -4.37 -9.58 -9.71
C VAL A 158 -3.18 -9.86 -8.79
N TRP A 159 -2.25 -8.90 -8.72
CA TRP A 159 -1.09 -8.98 -7.85
C TRP A 159 -1.49 -9.18 -6.38
N ASN A 160 -2.46 -8.40 -5.89
CA ASN A 160 -2.97 -8.53 -4.53
C ASN A 160 -3.61 -9.90 -4.31
N VAL A 161 -4.40 -10.39 -5.28
CA VAL A 161 -5.01 -11.73 -5.21
C VAL A 161 -3.95 -12.82 -5.07
N ILE A 162 -2.86 -12.76 -5.84
CA ILE A 162 -1.77 -13.74 -5.78
C ILE A 162 -1.06 -13.71 -4.42
N ILE A 163 -0.78 -12.52 -3.89
CA ILE A 163 -0.16 -12.37 -2.56
C ILE A 163 -1.09 -12.92 -1.47
N THR A 164 -2.34 -12.49 -1.44
CA THR A 164 -3.32 -12.93 -0.44
C THR A 164 -3.57 -14.43 -0.52
N ARG A 165 -3.63 -15.00 -1.72
CA ARG A 165 -3.73 -16.44 -1.94
C ARG A 165 -2.52 -17.17 -1.33
N THR A 166 -1.32 -16.66 -1.58
CA THR A 166 -0.07 -17.26 -1.07
C THR A 166 -0.01 -17.18 0.45
N TYR A 167 -0.44 -16.04 1.02
CA TYR A 167 -0.60 -15.89 2.47
C TYR A 167 -1.55 -16.94 3.05
N PHE A 168 -2.76 -17.08 2.48
CA PHE A 168 -3.71 -18.09 2.92
C PHE A 168 -3.19 -19.52 2.77
N GLN A 169 -2.44 -19.82 1.71
CA GLN A 169 -1.88 -21.16 1.50
C GLN A 169 -0.76 -21.49 2.49
N ASN A 170 0.07 -20.52 2.87
CA ASN A 170 1.28 -20.76 3.66
C ASN A 170 1.04 -20.61 5.17
N ASN A 171 0.14 -19.70 5.57
CA ASN A 171 -0.05 -19.35 6.98
C ASN A 171 -1.28 -20.01 7.62
N ILE A 172 -2.16 -20.63 6.84
CA ILE A 172 -3.32 -21.37 7.38
C ILE A 172 -2.98 -22.87 7.35
N PRO A 173 -2.75 -23.51 8.51
CA PRO A 173 -2.49 -24.94 8.56
C PRO A 173 -3.67 -25.76 8.07
N ASP A 174 -3.41 -26.80 7.29
CA ASP A 174 -4.43 -27.74 6.83
C ASP A 174 -5.14 -28.44 8.01
N GLU A 175 -4.42 -28.67 9.12
CA GLU A 175 -4.92 -29.26 10.37
C GLU A 175 -6.02 -28.41 11.02
N LEU A 176 -5.85 -27.09 11.04
CA LEU A 176 -6.84 -26.16 11.60
C LEU A 176 -8.16 -26.24 10.83
N ARG A 177 -8.06 -26.41 9.51
CA ARG A 177 -9.21 -26.58 8.63
C ARG A 177 -9.89 -27.93 8.88
N GLU A 178 -9.14 -29.02 8.97
CA GLU A 178 -9.70 -30.34 9.25
C GLU A 178 -10.41 -30.39 10.61
N ALA A 179 -9.80 -29.82 11.66
CA ALA A 179 -10.44 -29.68 12.97
C ALA A 179 -11.76 -28.90 12.88
N SER A 180 -11.74 -27.74 12.21
CA SER A 180 -12.97 -26.95 12.05
C SER A 180 -14.05 -27.66 11.23
N ALA A 181 -13.67 -28.50 10.26
CA ALA A 181 -14.59 -29.27 9.44
C ALA A 181 -15.24 -30.39 10.26
N ILE A 182 -14.48 -31.03 11.17
CA ILE A 182 -15.00 -32.00 12.14
C ILE A 182 -16.03 -31.33 13.07
N ASP A 183 -15.79 -30.07 13.48
CA ASP A 183 -16.73 -29.25 14.25
C ASP A 183 -17.94 -28.73 13.43
N GLY A 184 -18.08 -29.15 12.17
CA GLY A 184 -19.18 -28.73 11.29
C GLY A 184 -19.10 -27.29 10.80
N CYS A 185 -17.91 -26.67 10.83
CA CYS A 185 -17.70 -25.31 10.33
C CYS A 185 -17.70 -25.27 8.79
N GLY A 186 -18.70 -24.59 8.21
CA GLY A 186 -18.76 -24.37 6.77
C GLY A 186 -17.67 -23.41 6.25
N ASN A 187 -17.38 -23.47 4.95
CA ASN A 187 -16.27 -22.74 4.31
C ASN A 187 -16.30 -21.21 4.51
N ILE A 188 -17.48 -20.59 4.39
CA ILE A 188 -17.65 -19.14 4.59
C ILE A 188 -17.46 -18.79 6.07
N LYS A 189 -17.98 -19.62 6.98
CA LYS A 189 -17.84 -19.43 8.42
C LYS A 189 -16.37 -19.57 8.85
N PHE A 190 -15.64 -20.50 8.25
CA PHE A 190 -14.19 -20.63 8.45
C PHE A 190 -13.46 -19.36 8.02
N LEU A 191 -13.74 -18.85 6.81
CA LEU A 191 -13.13 -17.61 6.30
C LEU A 191 -13.40 -16.39 7.21
N ILE A 192 -14.60 -16.28 7.79
CA ILE A 192 -14.97 -15.09 8.59
C ILE A 192 -14.49 -15.20 10.04
N ARG A 193 -14.40 -16.41 10.61
CA ARG A 193 -14.15 -16.60 12.05
C ARG A 193 -12.78 -17.17 12.40
N MET A 194 -12.13 -17.88 11.48
CA MET A 194 -10.90 -18.63 11.77
C MET A 194 -9.68 -18.11 10.99
N VAL A 195 -9.92 -17.38 9.90
CA VAL A 195 -8.91 -16.71 9.08
C VAL A 195 -8.90 -15.23 9.42
#